data_AF-A0A969KUD5-F1
#
_entry.id   AF-A0A969KUD5-F1
#
_cell.length_a   1.000
_cell.length_b   1.000
_cell.length_c   1.000
_cell.angle_alpha   90.00
_cell.angle_beta   90.00
_cell.angle_gamma   90.00
#
_symmetry.space_group_name_H-M   'P 1'
#
loop_
_entity.id
_entity.type
_entity.pdbx_description
1 polymer ?
#
loop_
_entity_poly.entity_id
_entity_poly.type
_entity_poly.pdbx_seq_one_letter_code
_entity_poly.pdbx_strand_id
1 'polypeptide(L)'
;MRRAAVQALAQGWKDDPSCFEFLCDRVLNDPYEQGTGAFAMFENNPRQIALAAILRNYPDHPQTLKLLRDRATNDPDEQVRKFAKKRLANLER
;
A
#
# COMPACT_ATOMS: atom_id res chain seq x y z
N MET A 1 -3.65 5.00 -14.02
CA MET A 1 -4.27 3.67 -14.29
C MET A 1 -3.93 2.62 -13.23
N ARG A 2 -2.68 2.49 -12.78
CA ARG A 2 -2.26 1.46 -11.80
C ARG A 2 -3.08 1.42 -10.50
N ARG A 3 -3.44 2.58 -9.93
CA ARG A 3 -4.32 2.66 -8.74
C ARG A 3 -5.66 1.94 -8.93
N ALA A 4 -6.36 2.24 -10.02
CA ALA A 4 -7.68 1.69 -10.30
C ALA A 4 -7.60 0.17 -10.50
N ALA A 5 -6.59 -0.31 -11.21
CA ALA A 5 -6.36 -1.74 -11.42
C ALA A 5 -6.12 -2.48 -10.09
N VAL A 6 -5.23 -1.95 -9.23
CA VAL A 6 -4.95 -2.55 -7.90
C VAL A 6 -6.21 -2.53 -7.02
N GLN A 7 -7.01 -1.46 -7.07
CA GLN A 7 -8.25 -1.37 -6.31
C GLN A 7 -9.30 -2.38 -6.81
N ALA A 8 -9.43 -2.55 -8.13
CA ALA A 8 -10.37 -3.50 -8.73
C ALA A 8 -9.98 -4.94 -8.41
N LEU A 9 -8.70 -5.30 -8.53
CA LEU A 9 -8.19 -6.62 -8.14
C LEU A 9 -8.49 -6.92 -6.67
N ALA A 10 -8.16 -5.99 -5.77
CA ALA A 10 -8.37 -6.17 -4.33
C ALA A 10 -9.86 -6.28 -3.93
N GLN A 11 -10.78 -5.76 -4.75
CA GLN A 11 -12.23 -5.87 -4.50
C GLN A 11 -12.83 -7.13 -5.12
N GLY A 12 -12.44 -7.47 -6.35
CA GLY A 12 -13.00 -8.60 -7.08
C GLY A 12 -12.49 -9.96 -6.60
N TRP A 13 -11.32 -10.00 -5.97
CA TRP A 13 -10.63 -11.24 -5.58
C TRP A 13 -10.27 -11.26 -4.09
N LYS A 14 -11.01 -10.53 -3.25
CA LYS A 14 -10.70 -10.38 -1.82
C LYS A 14 -10.69 -11.71 -1.03
N ASP A 15 -11.45 -12.69 -1.50
CA ASP A 15 -11.60 -14.00 -0.85
C ASP A 15 -10.58 -15.02 -1.38
N ASP A 16 -9.80 -14.64 -2.40
CA ASP A 16 -8.68 -15.42 -2.93
C ASP A 16 -7.40 -15.05 -2.15
N PRO A 17 -6.76 -16.02 -1.44
CA PRO A 17 -5.51 -15.78 -0.73
C PRO A 17 -4.39 -15.19 -1.63
N SER A 18 -4.34 -15.57 -2.91
CA SER A 18 -3.33 -15.07 -3.85
C SER A 18 -3.48 -13.57 -4.12
N CYS A 19 -4.67 -12.99 -3.92
CA CYS A 19 -4.85 -11.55 -4.02
C CYS A 19 -4.11 -10.81 -2.90
N PHE A 20 -4.18 -11.33 -1.67
CA PHE A 20 -3.46 -10.75 -0.54
C PHE A 20 -1.94 -10.86 -0.74
N GLU A 21 -1.45 -12.02 -1.20
CA GLU A 21 -0.02 -12.25 -1.49
C GLU A 21 0.49 -11.29 -2.58
N PHE A 22 -0.27 -11.13 -3.66
CA PHE A 22 0.06 -10.17 -4.72
C PHE A 22 0.20 -8.75 -4.17
N LEU A 23 -0.75 -8.30 -3.34
CA LEU A 23 -0.68 -6.97 -2.74
C LEU A 23 0.51 -6.81 -1.79
N CYS A 24 0.84 -7.86 -1.02
CA CYS A 24 2.03 -7.85 -0.16
C CYS A 24 3.30 -7.65 -0.97
N ASP A 25 3.46 -8.39 -2.07
CA ASP A 25 4.61 -8.26 -2.97
C ASP A 25 4.69 -6.84 -3.55
N ARG A 26 3.55 -6.23 -3.92
CA ARG A 26 3.52 -4.82 -4.34
C ARG A 26 3.89 -3.86 -3.22
N VAL A 27 3.47 -4.10 -1.98
CA VAL A 27 3.89 -3.27 -0.82
C VAL A 27 5.39 -3.37 -0.57
N LEU A 28 5.96 -4.56 -0.74
CA LEU A 28 7.34 -4.85 -0.38
C LEU A 28 8.34 -4.42 -1.45
N ASN A 29 8.04 -4.73 -2.71
CA ASN A 29 9.04 -4.81 -3.78
C ASN A 29 8.73 -3.93 -5.00
N ASP A 30 7.59 -3.25 -5.06
CA ASP A 30 7.24 -2.47 -6.26
C ASP A 30 8.21 -1.28 -6.41
N PRO A 31 8.93 -1.19 -7.55
CA PRO A 31 9.88 -0.12 -7.78
C PRO A 31 9.13 1.20 -7.95
N TYR A 32 9.67 2.25 -7.34
CA TYR A 32 9.12 3.59 -7.50
C TYR A 32 10.24 4.60 -7.46
N GLU A 33 10.34 5.37 -8.54
CA GLU A 33 11.12 6.58 -8.60
C GLU A 33 10.13 7.73 -8.78
N GLN A 34 10.22 8.73 -7.91
CA GLN A 34 9.39 9.91 -8.04
C GLN A 34 9.81 10.66 -9.31
N GLY A 35 8.89 10.81 -10.26
CA GLY A 35 9.15 11.62 -11.45
C GLY A 35 9.55 13.07 -11.10
N THR A 36 10.21 13.75 -12.03
CA THR A 36 10.66 15.15 -11.85
C THR A 36 9.88 16.16 -12.71
N GLY A 37 8.95 15.69 -13.53
CA GLY A 37 8.16 16.53 -14.44
C GLY A 37 6.85 17.05 -13.85
N ALA A 38 6.13 17.87 -14.63
CA ALA A 38 4.84 18.46 -14.25
C ALA A 38 3.77 17.44 -13.82
N PHE A 39 3.92 16.17 -14.23
CA PHE A 39 3.01 15.09 -13.86
C PHE A 39 3.40 14.31 -12.61
N ALA A 40 4.60 14.54 -12.06
CA ALA A 40 5.11 13.83 -10.88
C ALA A 40 4.21 13.99 -9.65
N MET A 41 3.57 15.14 -9.50
CA MET A 41 2.61 15.40 -8.43
C MET A 41 1.35 14.53 -8.50
N PHE A 42 1.06 13.91 -9.65
CA PHE A 42 -0.07 13.01 -9.86
C PHE A 42 0.33 11.53 -9.84
N GLU A 43 1.62 11.23 -9.82
CA GLU A 43 2.11 9.85 -9.71
C GLU A 43 1.89 9.36 -8.29
N ASN A 44 1.18 8.23 -8.19
CA ASN A 44 0.92 7.60 -6.91
C ASN A 44 1.95 6.50 -6.71
N ASN A 45 2.63 6.50 -5.58
CA ASN A 45 3.53 5.43 -5.21
C ASN A 45 2.77 4.08 -5.16
N PRO A 46 3.15 3.06 -5.95
CA PRO A 46 2.46 1.78 -6.04
C PRO A 46 2.45 1.02 -4.70
N ARG A 47 3.50 1.16 -3.88
CA ARG A 47 3.56 0.57 -2.54
C ARG A 47 2.51 1.19 -1.62
N GLN A 48 2.34 2.52 -1.68
CA GLN A 48 1.27 3.20 -0.92
C GLN A 48 -0.12 2.76 -1.37
N ILE A 49 -0.35 2.62 -2.68
CA ILE A 49 -1.64 2.15 -3.22
C ILE A 49 -1.94 0.73 -2.71
N ALA A 50 -0.97 -0.18 -2.83
CA ALA A 50 -1.13 -1.57 -2.41
C ALA A 50 -1.39 -1.65 -0.89
N LEU A 51 -0.65 -0.88 -0.09
CA LEU A 51 -0.85 -0.81 1.35
C LEU A 51 -2.24 -0.28 1.70
N ALA A 52 -2.72 0.74 1.00
CA ALA A 52 -4.09 1.25 1.18
C ALA A 52 -5.16 0.23 0.75
N ALA A 53 -4.89 -0.62 -0.24
CA ALA A 53 -5.78 -1.70 -0.62
C ALA A 53 -5.81 -2.82 0.43
N ILE A 54 -4.65 -3.17 1.01
CA ILE A 54 -4.57 -4.13 2.12
C ILE A 54 -5.37 -3.64 3.32
N LEU A 55 -5.14 -2.41 3.77
CA LEU A 55 -5.85 -1.84 4.93
C LEU A 55 -7.37 -1.78 4.75
N ARG A 56 -7.85 -1.64 3.51
CA ARG A 56 -9.28 -1.56 3.21
C ARG A 56 -9.94 -2.93 3.16
N ASN A 57 -9.30 -3.91 2.51
CA ASN A 57 -9.94 -5.18 2.19
C ASN A 57 -9.54 -6.32 3.14
N TYR A 58 -8.43 -6.17 3.88
CA TYR A 58 -7.89 -7.18 4.78
C TYR A 58 -7.49 -6.59 6.14
N PRO A 59 -8.36 -5.79 6.81
CA PRO A 59 -8.01 -5.11 8.05
C PRO A 59 -7.62 -6.09 9.18
N ASP A 60 -8.29 -7.24 9.25
CA ASP A 60 -8.12 -8.23 10.30
C ASP A 60 -7.07 -9.31 9.97
N HIS A 61 -6.43 -9.23 8.80
CA HIS A 61 -5.42 -10.22 8.42
C HIS A 61 -4.16 -10.06 9.30
N PRO A 62 -3.60 -11.15 9.88
CA PRO A 62 -2.51 -11.07 10.86
C PRO A 62 -1.24 -10.35 10.37
N GLN A 63 -1.02 -10.29 9.05
CA GLN A 63 0.13 -9.61 8.45
C GLN A 63 -0.11 -8.12 8.16
N THR A 64 -1.36 -7.65 8.14
CA THR A 64 -1.70 -6.27 7.77
C THR A 64 -1.02 -5.25 8.68
N LEU A 65 -1.12 -5.44 10.00
CA LEU A 65 -0.49 -4.54 10.96
C LEU A 65 1.05 -4.61 10.91
N LYS A 66 1.61 -5.80 10.63
CA LYS A 66 3.07 -6.00 10.49
C LYS A 66 3.62 -5.22 9.30
N LEU A 67 2.97 -5.35 8.13
CA LEU A 67 3.32 -4.59 6.93
C LEU A 67 3.20 -3.09 7.15
N LEU A 68 2.11 -2.65 7.81
CA LEU A 68 1.91 -1.23 8.08
C LEU A 68 3.02 -0.63 8.96
N ARG A 69 3.40 -1.34 10.03
CA ARG A 69 4.52 -0.94 10.92
C ARG A 69 5.86 -0.93 10.20
N ASP A 70 6.13 -1.95 9.40
CA ASP A 70 7.35 -2.03 8.62
C ASP A 70 7.43 -0.87 7.61
N ARG A 71 6.38 -0.61 6.82
CA ARG A 71 6.34 0.50 5.88
C ARG A 71 6.42 1.88 6.54
N ALA A 72 5.93 2.03 7.78
CA ALA A 72 6.08 3.27 8.54
C ALA A 72 7.54 3.59 8.91
N THR A 73 8.38 2.57 9.08
CA THR A 73 9.77 2.71 9.53
C THR A 73 10.76 2.61 8.36
N ASN A 74 10.57 1.62 7.49
CA ASN A 74 11.58 1.12 6.58
C ASN A 74 11.30 1.37 5.09
N ASP A 75 10.11 1.87 4.70
CA ASP A 75 9.87 2.13 3.27
C ASP A 75 10.88 3.18 2.77
N PRO A 76 11.54 2.98 1.61
CA PRO A 76 12.51 3.95 1.11
C PRO A 76 11.86 5.30 0.76
N ASP A 77 10.58 5.32 0.42
CA ASP A 77 9.84 6.54 0.06
C ASP A 77 9.23 7.21 1.29
N GLU A 78 9.54 8.49 1.49
CA GLU A 78 9.07 9.26 2.63
C GLU A 78 7.55 9.44 2.68
N GLN A 79 6.89 9.56 1.53
CA GLN A 79 5.44 9.70 1.45
C GLN A 79 4.75 8.41 1.88
N VAL A 80 5.31 7.25 1.52
CA VAL A 80 4.82 5.95 2.01
C VAL A 80 4.97 5.87 3.53
N ARG A 81 6.13 6.24 4.07
CA ARG A 81 6.35 6.26 5.54
C ARG A 81 5.35 7.16 6.25
N LYS A 82 5.13 8.38 5.74
CA LYS A 82 4.15 9.36 6.29
C LYS A 82 2.73 8.82 6.26
N PHE A 83 2.33 8.24 5.13
CA PHE A 83 1.02 7.60 4.99
C PHE A 83 0.84 6.48 6.02
N ALA A 84 1.82 5.58 6.15
CA ALA A 84 1.78 4.46 7.05
C ALA A 84 1.72 4.88 8.53
N LYS A 85 2.55 5.85 8.95
CA LYS A 85 2.50 6.43 10.31
C LYS A 85 1.13 7.03 10.64
N LYS A 86 0.55 7.80 9.71
CA LYS A 86 -0.78 8.38 9.88
C LYS A 86 -1.85 7.30 10.05
N ARG A 87 -1.77 6.22 9.28
CA ARG A 87 -2.70 5.09 9.39
C ARG A 87 -2.54 4.32 10.69
N LEU A 88 -1.31 4.10 11.18
CA LEU A 88 -1.07 3.48 12.50
C LEU A 88 -1.68 4.29 13.62
N ALA A 89 -1.40 5.60 13.65
CA ALA A 89 -1.96 6.50 14.67
C ALA A 89 -3.49 6.52 14.68
N ASN A 90 -4.14 6.24 13.55
CA ASN A 90 -5.59 6.13 13.47
C ASN A 90 -6.14 4.78 13.95
N LEU A 91 -5.33 3.71 13.94
CA LEU A 91 -5.71 2.37 14.43
C LEU A 91 -5.46 2.21 15.93
N GLU A 92 -4.59 3.04 16.52
CA GLU A 92 -4.22 3.02 17.95
C GLU A 92 -5.03 4.03 18.79
N ARG A 93 -6.06 4.66 18.20
CA ARG A 93 -7.02 5.54 18.88
C ARG A 93 -8.27 4.78 19.27
#